data_AF-A0A919B4P4-F1
#
_entry.id   AF-A0A919B4P4-F1
#
_cell.length_a   1.000
_cell.length_b   1.000
_cell.length_c   1.000
_cell.angle_alpha   90.00
_cell.angle_beta   90.00
_cell.angle_gamma   90.00
#
_symmetry.space_group_name_H-M   'P 1'
#
loop_
_entity.id
_entity.type
_entity.pdbx_description
1 polymer ?
#
loop_
_entity_poly.entity_id
_entity_poly.type
_entity_poly.pdbx_seq_one_letter_code
_entity_poly.pdbx_strand_id
1 'polypeptide(L)'
;MNHPVDPVGAAATALDNRSWIPADHELTLAREFFVRRDALDQRLLPGMPPCPSPQGWTTQHVLWLGDVAALATDLLNAWRPWLPEGHGHMASLLTTYATMAASAAPLATRLVRDWADAWQGQGTVSPQDTSRWEDWHLPKEQREQLDALTDRLVMVGAVMVMAVNRGETSGPRR
;
A
#
# COMPACT_ATOMS: atom_id res chain seq x y z
N MET A 1 14.49 -15.27 -24.01
CA MET A 1 13.28 -15.07 -23.18
C MET A 1 13.57 -13.91 -22.25
N ASN A 2 12.99 -12.73 -22.52
CA ASN A 2 13.12 -11.57 -21.62
C ASN A 2 12.22 -11.82 -20.42
N HIS A 3 12.81 -12.11 -19.25
CA HIS A 3 12.08 -11.99 -18.00
C HIS A 3 11.66 -10.53 -17.85
N PRO A 4 10.38 -10.22 -17.57
CA PRO A 4 10.00 -8.87 -17.21
C PRO A 4 10.83 -8.49 -15.98
N VAL A 5 11.62 -7.43 -16.13
CA VAL A 5 12.50 -6.94 -15.07
C VAL A 5 11.63 -6.54 -13.88
N ASP A 6 11.88 -7.12 -12.71
CA ASP A 6 11.24 -6.71 -11.46
C ASP A 6 11.58 -5.22 -11.21
N PRO A 7 10.59 -4.31 -11.25
CA PRO A 7 10.82 -2.88 -11.08
C PRO A 7 11.49 -2.57 -9.74
N VAL A 8 11.19 -3.35 -8.70
CA VAL A 8 11.73 -3.16 -7.35
C VAL A 8 13.20 -3.54 -7.31
N GLY A 9 13.55 -4.74 -7.78
CA GLY A 9 14.94 -5.19 -7.90
C GLY A 9 15.78 -4.29 -8.80
N ALA A 10 15.22 -3.80 -9.91
CA ALA A 10 15.90 -2.87 -10.81
C ALA A 10 16.17 -1.52 -10.14
N ALA A 11 15.17 -0.95 -9.46
CA ALA A 11 15.32 0.31 -8.75
C ALA A 11 16.34 0.18 -7.59
N ALA A 12 16.27 -0.90 -6.81
CA ALA A 12 17.24 -1.18 -5.74
C ALA A 12 18.67 -1.30 -6.27
N THR A 13 18.86 -2.07 -7.35
CA THR A 13 20.16 -2.21 -8.03
C THR A 13 20.66 -0.86 -8.57
N ALA A 14 19.77 -0.05 -9.15
CA ALA A 14 20.13 1.25 -9.69
C ALA A 14 20.51 2.26 -8.60
N LEU A 15 19.85 2.23 -7.43
CA LEU A 15 20.24 3.01 -6.26
C LEU A 15 21.61 2.59 -5.72
N ASP A 16 21.86 1.29 -5.60
CA ASP A 16 23.10 0.75 -5.06
C ASP A 16 24.30 1.12 -5.95
N ASN A 17 24.16 0.89 -7.26
CA ASN A 17 25.16 1.20 -8.28
C ASN A 17 25.28 2.70 -8.61
N ARG A 18 24.47 3.56 -7.97
CA ARG A 18 24.41 5.02 -8.23
C ARG A 18 24.04 5.39 -9.67
N SER A 19 23.46 4.46 -10.43
CA SER A 19 22.99 4.72 -11.79
C SER A 19 21.62 5.40 -11.80
N TRP A 20 20.92 5.41 -10.66
CA TRP A 20 19.76 6.26 -10.40
C TRP A 20 20.04 7.17 -9.20
N ILE A 21 19.96 8.47 -9.44
CA ILE A 21 19.92 9.52 -8.41
C ILE A 21 18.53 10.14 -8.52
N PRO A 22 17.67 10.02 -7.50
CA PRO A 22 16.32 10.57 -7.57
C PRO A 22 16.33 12.07 -7.80
N ALA A 23 15.60 12.52 -8.82
CA ALA A 23 15.44 13.95 -9.09
C ALA A 23 14.47 14.60 -8.09
N ASP A 24 14.49 15.93 -7.97
CA ASP A 24 13.65 16.68 -7.01
C ASP A 24 12.15 16.37 -7.16
N HIS A 25 11.67 16.16 -8.39
CA HIS A 25 10.27 15.79 -8.65
C HIS A 25 9.95 14.37 -8.16
N GLU A 26 10.88 13.42 -8.31
CA GLU A 26 10.72 12.06 -7.77
C GLU A 26 10.72 12.06 -6.23
N LEU A 27 11.60 12.86 -5.62
CA LEU A 27 11.63 13.04 -4.17
C LEU A 27 10.34 13.67 -3.65
N THR A 28 9.82 14.68 -4.36
CA THR A 28 8.57 15.35 -3.99
C THR A 28 7.38 14.40 -4.11
N LEU A 29 7.28 13.65 -5.21
CA LEU A 29 6.25 12.62 -5.40
C LEU A 29 6.27 11.59 -4.27
N ALA A 30 7.45 11.08 -3.90
CA ALA A 30 7.60 10.09 -2.85
C ALA A 30 7.19 10.63 -1.47
N ARG A 31 7.63 11.86 -1.13
CA ARG A 31 7.26 12.51 0.13
C ARG A 31 5.75 12.75 0.20
N GLU A 32 5.17 13.24 -0.88
CA GLU A 32 3.73 13.46 -0.96
C GLU A 32 2.94 12.15 -0.78
N PHE A 33 3.41 11.06 -1.40
CA PHE A 33 2.84 9.74 -1.18
C PHE A 33 2.89 9.34 0.31
N PHE A 34 4.06 9.41 0.95
CA PHE A 34 4.20 9.01 2.35
C PHE A 34 3.36 9.86 3.29
N VAL A 35 3.37 11.19 3.13
CA VAL A 35 2.56 12.11 3.96
C VAL A 35 1.07 11.79 3.82
N ARG A 36 0.57 11.62 2.59
CA ARG A 36 -0.85 11.33 2.38
C ARG A 36 -1.23 9.91 2.84
N ARG A 37 -0.35 8.92 2.67
CA ARG A 37 -0.54 7.55 3.12
C ARG A 37 -0.64 7.47 4.65
N ASP A 38 0.24 8.16 5.35
CA ASP A 38 0.28 8.16 6.82
C ASP A 38 -0.90 8.94 7.42
N ALA A 39 -1.55 9.80 6.63
CA ALA A 39 -2.79 10.51 6.98
C ALA A 39 -4.07 9.72 6.64
N LEU A 40 -3.99 8.51 6.09
CA LEU A 40 -5.18 7.70 5.82
C LEU A 40 -5.81 7.21 7.12
N ASP A 41 -7.10 7.46 7.26
CA ASP A 41 -7.89 6.93 8.37
C ASP A 41 -7.98 5.41 8.30
N GLN A 42 -7.81 4.76 9.44
CA GLN A 42 -8.06 3.33 9.51
C GLN A 42 -9.57 3.07 9.58
N ARG A 43 -10.13 2.54 8.49
CA ARG A 43 -11.58 2.33 8.36
C ARG A 43 -12.03 1.06 9.06
N LEU A 44 -13.08 1.18 9.87
CA LEU A 44 -13.85 0.07 10.40
C LEU A 44 -15.10 -0.14 9.55
N LEU A 45 -15.55 -1.39 9.44
CA LEU A 45 -16.86 -1.67 8.87
C LEU A 45 -17.96 -1.16 9.81
N PRO A 46 -19.16 -0.81 9.29
CA PRO A 46 -20.25 -0.31 10.13
C PRO A 46 -20.56 -1.23 11.30
N GLY A 47 -20.55 -0.70 12.52
CA GLY A 47 -20.82 -1.47 13.75
C GLY A 47 -19.64 -2.33 14.24
N MET A 48 -18.54 -2.43 13.49
CA MET A 48 -17.32 -3.12 13.92
C MET A 48 -16.65 -2.30 15.04
N PRO A 49 -16.31 -2.93 16.18
CA PRO A 49 -15.66 -2.23 17.28
C PRO A 49 -14.17 -1.96 16.96
N PRO A 50 -13.52 -1.02 17.66
CA PRO A 50 -12.07 -0.89 17.62
C PRO A 50 -11.38 -2.22 18.00
N CYS A 51 -10.27 -2.54 17.35
CA CYS A 51 -9.50 -3.74 17.69
C CYS A 51 -8.76 -3.51 19.02
N PRO A 52 -8.82 -4.46 19.98
CA PRO A 52 -8.02 -4.37 21.21
C PRO A 52 -6.53 -4.63 20.94
N SER A 53 -6.19 -5.22 19.80
CA SER A 53 -4.83 -5.56 19.41
C SER A 53 -4.18 -4.39 18.66
N PRO A 54 -2.90 -4.06 18.91
CA PRO A 54 -2.21 -2.98 18.19
C PRO A 54 -2.04 -3.28 16.69
N GLN A 55 -2.10 -4.56 16.29
CA GLN A 55 -2.07 -4.96 14.88
C GLN A 55 -3.35 -4.63 14.12
N GLY A 56 -4.45 -4.28 14.81
CA GLY A 56 -5.74 -4.02 14.17
C GLY A 56 -6.47 -5.29 13.69
N TRP A 57 -7.64 -5.09 13.08
CA TRP A 57 -8.38 -6.17 12.43
C TRP A 57 -7.80 -6.49 11.06
N THR A 58 -7.83 -7.75 10.63
CA THR A 58 -7.35 -8.10 9.27
C THR A 58 -8.19 -7.41 8.20
N THR A 59 -9.49 -7.30 8.43
CA THR A 59 -10.43 -6.60 7.55
C THR A 59 -10.10 -5.12 7.43
N GLN A 60 -9.72 -4.48 8.54
CA GLN A 60 -9.29 -3.08 8.56
C GLN A 60 -8.03 -2.88 7.70
N HIS A 61 -7.06 -3.80 7.78
CA HIS A 61 -5.86 -3.78 6.92
C HIS A 61 -6.22 -3.94 5.44
N VAL A 62 -7.08 -4.89 5.10
CA VAL A 62 -7.54 -5.13 3.72
C VAL A 62 -8.24 -3.89 3.13
N LEU A 63 -9.06 -3.20 3.92
CA LEU A 63 -9.70 -1.95 3.49
C LEU A 63 -8.66 -0.83 3.27
N TRP A 64 -7.72 -0.70 4.20
CA TRP A 64 -6.64 0.29 4.09
C TRP A 64 -5.77 0.06 2.85
N LEU A 65 -5.48 -1.19 2.47
CA LEU A 65 -4.78 -1.51 1.22
C LEU A 65 -5.53 -0.96 -0.01
N GLY A 66 -6.86 -1.05 -0.02
CA GLY A 66 -7.69 -0.47 -1.08
C GLY A 66 -7.57 1.06 -1.14
N ASP A 67 -7.63 1.73 0.00
CA ASP A 67 -7.51 3.19 0.08
C ASP A 67 -6.11 3.67 -0.36
N VAL A 68 -5.05 2.96 0.05
CA VAL A 68 -3.68 3.27 -0.38
C VAL A 68 -3.49 3.06 -1.88
N ALA A 69 -4.07 2.00 -2.44
CA ALA A 69 -4.01 1.73 -3.87
C ALA A 69 -4.66 2.86 -4.69
N ALA A 70 -5.83 3.33 -4.25
CA ALA A 70 -6.53 4.47 -4.84
C ALA A 70 -5.69 5.74 -4.72
N LEU A 71 -5.18 6.04 -3.52
CA LEU A 71 -4.31 7.19 -3.27
C LEU A 71 -3.07 7.21 -4.17
N ALA A 72 -2.37 6.08 -4.30
CA ALA A 72 -1.19 5.98 -5.14
C ALA A 72 -1.52 6.18 -6.62
N THR A 73 -2.64 5.61 -7.07
CA THR A 73 -3.13 5.76 -8.45
C THR A 73 -3.51 7.21 -8.76
N ASP A 74 -4.26 7.86 -7.87
CA ASP A 74 -4.68 9.25 -8.02
C ASP A 74 -3.49 10.20 -8.00
N LEU A 75 -2.50 9.93 -7.15
CA LEU A 75 -1.27 10.71 -7.09
C LEU A 75 -0.47 10.56 -8.39
N LEU A 76 -0.30 9.34 -8.91
CA LEU A 76 0.35 9.10 -10.21
C LEU A 76 -0.39 9.79 -11.36
N ASN A 77 -1.73 9.78 -11.33
CA ASN A 77 -2.55 10.46 -12.33
C ASN A 77 -2.37 11.98 -12.29
N ALA A 78 -2.33 12.57 -11.09
CA ALA A 78 -2.12 14.01 -10.89
C ALA A 78 -0.73 14.45 -11.35
N TRP A 79 0.29 13.62 -11.12
CA TRP A 79 1.67 13.91 -11.49
C TRP A 79 2.00 13.62 -12.96
N ARG A 80 1.21 12.78 -13.64
CA ARG A 80 1.46 12.34 -15.02
C ARG A 80 1.83 13.47 -16.01
N PRO A 81 1.17 14.65 -16.02
CA PRO A 81 1.53 15.74 -16.94
C PRO A 81 2.92 16.34 -16.71
N TRP A 82 3.51 16.10 -15.53
CA TRP A 82 4.76 16.68 -15.06
C TRP A 82 5.92 15.67 -15.04
N LEU A 83 5.63 14.38 -15.28
CA LEU A 83 6.65 13.34 -15.30
C LEU A 83 7.33 13.29 -16.67
N PRO A 84 8.67 13.12 -16.73
CA PRO A 84 9.38 12.90 -17.97
C PRO A 84 8.84 11.72 -18.78
N GLU A 85 8.99 11.78 -20.10
CA GLU A 85 8.70 10.65 -20.99
C GLU A 85 9.50 9.42 -20.54
N GLY A 86 8.81 8.30 -20.31
CA GLY A 86 9.43 7.06 -19.82
C GLY A 86 9.42 6.85 -18.30
N HIS A 87 8.77 7.72 -17.52
CA HIS A 87 8.43 7.62 -16.08
C HIS A 87 9.50 6.94 -15.20
N GLY A 88 10.26 7.76 -14.46
CA GLY A 88 11.40 7.35 -13.63
C GLY A 88 11.12 6.26 -12.60
N HIS A 89 12.19 5.72 -12.03
CA HIS A 89 12.13 4.60 -11.08
C HIS A 89 11.17 4.86 -9.91
N MET A 90 11.01 6.11 -9.44
CA MET A 90 10.04 6.39 -8.38
C MET A 90 8.59 6.19 -8.82
N ALA A 91 8.21 6.67 -10.00
CA ALA A 91 6.88 6.47 -10.54
C ALA A 91 6.61 4.97 -10.82
N SER A 92 7.63 4.24 -11.26
CA SER A 92 7.56 2.79 -11.43
C SER A 92 7.34 2.06 -10.09
N LEU A 93 8.11 2.39 -9.05
CA LEU A 93 7.93 1.84 -7.71
C LEU A 93 6.54 2.13 -7.14
N LEU A 94 6.05 3.36 -7.28
CA LEU A 94 4.72 3.74 -6.82
C LEU A 94 3.61 3.03 -7.61
N THR A 95 3.81 2.81 -8.91
CA THR A 95 2.89 2.01 -9.75
C THR A 95 2.87 0.55 -9.29
N THR A 96 4.03 -0.03 -9.00
CA THR A 96 4.14 -1.38 -8.44
C THR A 96 3.44 -1.47 -7.09
N TYR A 97 3.68 -0.51 -6.20
CA TYR A 97 3.01 -0.42 -4.89
C TYR A 97 1.49 -0.37 -5.07
N ALA A 98 0.98 0.52 -5.92
CA ALA A 98 -0.45 0.68 -6.18
C ALA A 98 -1.08 -0.62 -6.71
N THR A 99 -0.44 -1.25 -7.69
CA THR A 99 -0.92 -2.50 -8.32
C THR A 99 -0.98 -3.64 -7.31
N MET A 100 0.05 -3.75 -6.46
CA MET A 100 0.10 -4.75 -5.41
C MET A 100 -0.99 -4.52 -4.36
N ALA A 101 -1.13 -3.29 -3.86
CA ALA A 101 -2.17 -2.96 -2.89
C ALA A 101 -3.59 -3.18 -3.47
N ALA A 102 -3.80 -2.85 -4.75
CA ALA A 102 -5.05 -3.09 -5.47
C ALA A 102 -5.42 -4.57 -5.59
N SER A 103 -4.46 -5.49 -5.47
CA SER A 103 -4.75 -6.93 -5.49
C SER A 103 -5.62 -7.38 -4.32
N ALA A 104 -5.69 -6.61 -3.23
CA ALA A 104 -6.59 -6.85 -2.11
C ALA A 104 -8.04 -6.40 -2.37
N ALA A 105 -8.31 -5.62 -3.43
CA ALA A 105 -9.63 -5.03 -3.68
C ALA A 105 -10.77 -6.06 -3.81
N PRO A 106 -10.60 -7.20 -4.52
CA PRO A 106 -11.66 -8.22 -4.58
C PRO A 106 -12.02 -8.78 -3.20
N LEU A 107 -11.02 -8.96 -2.33
CA LEU A 107 -11.23 -9.41 -0.96
C LEU A 107 -11.93 -8.33 -0.14
N ALA A 108 -11.50 -7.07 -0.23
CA ALA A 108 -12.15 -5.94 0.42
C ALA A 108 -13.65 -5.86 0.08
N THR A 109 -13.99 -5.93 -1.22
CA THR A 109 -15.37 -5.93 -1.69
C THR A 109 -16.16 -7.11 -1.10
N ARG A 110 -15.57 -8.30 -1.07
CA ARG A 110 -16.21 -9.49 -0.48
C ARG A 110 -16.49 -9.30 1.01
N LEU A 111 -15.50 -8.85 1.79
CA LEU A 111 -15.63 -8.65 3.23
C LEU A 111 -16.66 -7.58 3.58
N VAL A 112 -16.69 -6.47 2.84
CA VAL A 112 -17.71 -5.42 3.03
C VAL A 112 -19.12 -5.98 2.86
N ARG A 113 -19.34 -6.74 1.78
CA ARG A 113 -20.64 -7.36 1.50
C ARG A 113 -21.00 -8.40 2.56
N ASP A 114 -20.10 -9.35 2.81
CA ASP A 114 -20.36 -10.45 3.75
C ASP A 114 -20.60 -9.93 5.18
N TRP A 115 -19.94 -8.82 5.58
CA TRP A 115 -20.18 -8.16 6.85
C TRP A 115 -21.56 -7.49 6.90
N ALA A 116 -21.91 -6.77 5.83
CA ALA A 116 -23.23 -6.17 5.71
C ALA A 116 -24.31 -7.25 5.80
N ASP A 117 -24.18 -8.36 5.08
CA ASP A 117 -25.13 -9.47 5.11
C ASP A 117 -25.25 -10.12 6.51
N ALA A 118 -24.15 -10.20 7.26
CA ALA A 118 -24.14 -10.79 8.60
C ALA A 118 -24.75 -9.88 9.67
N TRP A 119 -24.54 -8.56 9.57
CA TRP A 119 -24.81 -7.61 10.66
C TRP A 119 -25.77 -6.48 10.30
N GLN A 120 -26.43 -6.53 9.13
CA GLN A 120 -27.35 -5.48 8.69
C GLN A 120 -28.41 -5.16 9.74
N GLY A 121 -28.49 -3.88 10.13
CA GLY A 121 -29.48 -3.41 11.09
C GLY A 121 -29.23 -3.85 12.53
N GLN A 122 -28.12 -4.54 12.81
CA GLN A 122 -27.66 -4.81 14.16
C GLN A 122 -26.86 -3.61 14.69
N GLY A 123 -26.89 -3.41 16.01
CA GLY A 123 -26.12 -2.36 16.68
C GLY A 123 -24.62 -2.65 16.68
N THR A 124 -23.91 -2.20 17.72
CA THR A 124 -22.48 -2.49 17.86
C THR A 124 -22.22 -4.00 18.00
N VAL A 125 -21.36 -4.54 17.15
CA VAL A 125 -20.90 -5.95 17.20
C VAL A 125 -19.81 -6.08 18.26
N SER A 126 -19.79 -7.19 19.01
CA SER A 126 -18.75 -7.39 20.02
C SER A 126 -17.38 -7.71 19.38
N PRO A 127 -16.25 -7.42 20.06
CA PRO A 127 -14.93 -7.82 19.57
C PRO A 127 -14.78 -9.34 19.39
N GLN A 128 -15.44 -10.13 20.24
CA GLN A 128 -15.39 -11.59 20.15
C GLN A 128 -16.14 -12.10 18.91
N ASP A 129 -17.30 -11.52 18.59
CA ASP A 129 -18.06 -11.88 17.40
C ASP A 129 -17.36 -11.42 16.13
N THR A 130 -16.71 -10.25 16.18
CA THR A 130 -15.86 -9.75 15.09
C THR A 130 -14.70 -10.70 14.82
N SER A 131 -13.97 -11.12 15.86
CA SER A 131 -12.87 -12.09 15.73
C SER A 131 -13.35 -13.42 15.15
N ARG A 132 -14.48 -13.96 15.62
CA ARG A 132 -15.05 -15.20 15.09
C ARG A 132 -15.47 -15.06 13.63
N TRP A 133 -16.04 -13.92 13.27
CA TRP A 133 -16.42 -13.61 11.90
C TRP A 133 -15.18 -13.54 11.00
N GLU A 134 -14.09 -12.89 11.43
CA GLU A 134 -12.83 -12.89 10.68
C GLU A 134 -12.22 -14.30 10.58
N ASP A 135 -12.29 -15.13 11.62
CA ASP A 135 -11.83 -16.53 11.56
C ASP A 135 -12.59 -17.36 10.52
N TRP A 136 -13.88 -17.08 10.34
CA TRP A 136 -14.70 -17.75 9.34
C TRP A 136 -14.46 -17.22 7.91
N HIS A 137 -14.41 -15.91 7.72
CA HIS A 137 -14.33 -15.27 6.39
C HIS A 137 -12.90 -15.07 5.85
N LEU A 138 -11.90 -15.19 6.71
CA LEU A 138 -10.47 -15.10 6.38
C LEU A 138 -9.74 -16.34 6.89
N PRO A 139 -9.88 -17.49 6.21
CA PRO A 139 -9.17 -18.71 6.57
C PRO A 139 -7.65 -18.49 6.52
N LYS A 140 -6.91 -19.35 7.25
CA LYS A 140 -5.46 -19.23 7.45
C LYS A 140 -4.67 -18.97 6.17
N GLU A 141 -4.96 -19.68 5.09
CA GLU A 141 -4.27 -19.51 3.80
C GLU A 141 -4.42 -18.09 3.23
N GLN A 142 -5.61 -17.48 3.36
CA GLN A 142 -5.81 -16.10 2.90
C GLN A 142 -5.05 -15.10 3.79
N ARG A 143 -4.95 -15.36 5.10
CA ARG A 143 -4.12 -14.54 6.00
C ARG A 143 -2.65 -14.61 5.62
N GLU A 144 -2.14 -15.81 5.36
CA GLU A 144 -0.75 -16.01 4.89
C GLU A 144 -0.49 -15.30 3.56
N GLN A 145 -1.46 -15.29 2.64
CA GLN A 145 -1.37 -14.53 1.39
C GLN A 145 -1.34 -13.00 1.62
N LEU A 146 -2.13 -12.51 2.58
CA LEU A 146 -2.14 -11.09 2.97
C LEU A 146 -0.84 -10.68 3.66
N ASP A 147 -0.28 -11.54 4.51
CA ASP A 147 1.02 -11.31 5.15
C ASP A 147 2.12 -11.22 4.08
N ALA A 148 2.15 -12.18 3.15
CA ALA A 148 3.10 -12.17 2.05
C ALA A 148 2.93 -10.95 1.12
N LEU A 149 1.70 -10.47 0.89
CA LEU A 149 1.44 -9.23 0.17
C LEU A 149 2.01 -8.02 0.94
N THR A 150 1.76 -7.98 2.24
CA THR A 150 2.21 -6.90 3.14
C THR A 150 3.74 -6.82 3.16
N ASP A 151 4.42 -7.95 3.31
CA ASP A 151 5.89 -8.02 3.27
C ASP A 151 6.46 -7.45 1.97
N ARG A 152 5.83 -7.77 0.83
CA ARG A 152 6.28 -7.24 -0.45
C ARG A 152 6.02 -5.74 -0.59
N LEU A 153 4.88 -5.23 -0.10
CA LEU A 153 4.60 -3.79 -0.06
C LEU A 153 5.62 -3.06 0.82
N VAL A 154 6.01 -3.65 1.96
CA VAL A 154 7.06 -3.13 2.83
C VAL A 154 8.39 -3.05 2.07
N MET A 155 8.76 -4.06 1.29
CA MET A 155 9.98 -4.02 0.47
C MET A 155 9.95 -2.88 -0.56
N VAL A 156 8.84 -2.69 -1.28
CA VAL A 156 8.69 -1.56 -2.23
C VAL A 156 8.83 -0.22 -1.50
N GLY A 157 8.12 -0.06 -0.39
CA GLY A 157 8.17 1.14 0.45
C GLY A 157 9.58 1.41 0.98
N ALA A 158 10.32 0.39 1.38
CA ALA A 158 11.69 0.51 1.84
C ALA A 158 12.63 1.03 0.74
N VAL A 159 12.50 0.55 -0.51
CA VAL A 159 13.27 1.07 -1.65
C VAL A 159 12.95 2.55 -1.91
N MET A 160 11.67 2.93 -1.83
CA MET A 160 11.27 4.34 -1.96
C MET A 160 11.86 5.21 -0.84
N VAL A 161 11.84 4.75 0.42
CA VAL A 161 12.46 5.46 1.55
C VAL A 161 13.97 5.59 1.36
N MET A 162 14.64 4.52 0.93
CA MET A 162 16.09 4.57 0.63
C MET A 162 16.39 5.58 -0.47
N ALA A 163 15.58 5.63 -1.53
CA ALA A 163 15.72 6.63 -2.59
C ALA A 163 15.59 8.05 -2.03
N VAL A 164 14.57 8.32 -1.19
CA VAL A 164 14.38 9.63 -0.55
C VAL A 164 15.58 10.02 0.30
N ASN A 165 16.01 9.15 1.22
CA ASN A 165 17.15 9.41 2.10
C ASN A 165 18.46 9.65 1.31
N ARG A 166 18.65 8.91 0.20
CA ARG A 166 19.83 9.05 -0.64
C ARG A 166 19.81 10.36 -1.45
N GLY A 167 18.65 10.75 -1.98
CA GLY A 167 18.51 12.03 -2.67
C GLY A 167 18.76 13.22 -1.74
N GLU A 168 18.29 13.14 -0.49
CA GLU A 168 18.51 14.17 0.54
C GLU A 168 19.97 14.29 0.96
N THR A 169 20.66 13.16 1.15
CA THR A 169 22.09 13.14 1.50
C THR A 169 23.01 13.53 0.34
N SER A 170 22.49 13.55 -0.90
CA SER A 170 23.23 13.92 -2.11
C SER A 170 23.03 15.38 -2.55
N GLY A 171 22.27 16.20 -1.80
CA GLY A 171 21.95 17.59 -2.16
C GLY A 171 23.10 18.59 -2.02
N PRO A 172 22.97 19.77 -2.67
CA PRO A 172 23.62 20.13 -3.93
C PRO A 172 25.14 20.32 -3.79
N ARG A 173 25.92 19.91 -4.80
CA ARG A 173 27.21 20.57 -5.05
C ARG A 173 26.89 22.01 -5.47
N ARG A 174 27.15 22.96 -4.58
CA ARG A 174 27.30 24.37 -4.93
C ARG A 174 28.40 24.53 -5.98
#